data_AF-A0A5E5QD67-F1
#
_entry.id   AF-A0A5E5QD67-F1
#
_cell.length_a   1.000
_cell.length_b   1.000
_cell.length_c   1.000
_cell.angle_alpha   90.00
_cell.angle_beta   90.00
_cell.angle_gamma   90.00
#
_symmetry.space_group_name_H-M   'P 1'
#
loop_
_entity.id
_entity.type
_entity.pdbx_description
1 polymer ?
#
loop_
_entity_poly.entity_id
_entity_poly.type
_entity_poly.pdbx_seq_one_letter_code
_entity_poly.pdbx_strand_id
1 'polypeptide(L)'
;MSESKCKHILYRNEKIDVGEDGWVTIENERYLVINSLRECEENFKVTKGEDFKFLDDISTNKKYLDEKCIFNFELPLIDFSSSTEVESVLYIFCNNIFLKKVTIKQGYGVSGVSGVSDRLFKVGVISIPNFAFWNAKFEDECLIEFDHNKNDLSFIFNQCHFSKKLKIRNSERRLQLPGGTDFSEYEIAQKTKLHLSKLHLKNCSVNDGVYLRIGFVSVEDFVLSNLKLPQNTELSIGDCHFKNFQLTNFRNIGNFKLYKINILKIKHKYFDNPCEEDETKGNKKFQIDNTSIGKTNFQSINLSSFTEIKIFDNIFTEIDYTNIIWSDKVVGVGQCNNDTSKLSKQQDSYRTLKNVALRNNDQPQAVKFYAKEMEFYRKLVKGNKSYSWSDRATLWFNKRTNNFGLSFWKPLRLLLLLSIVFYFFVLCSFLDGYNSNYWRNIFEFLNPTHKMLFINEYHWSGWSYFWDFLFRIIEGLLIYQTIQAFRKYSKKL
;
A
#
# COMPACT_ATOMS: atom_id res chain seq x y z
N MET A 1 -32.48 -19.91 0.20
CA MET A 1 -31.77 -21.20 0.26
C MET A 1 -31.29 -21.35 1.69
N SER A 2 -31.74 -22.39 2.38
CA SER A 2 -31.50 -22.59 3.82
C SER A 2 -30.01 -22.79 4.10
N GLU A 3 -29.43 -21.94 4.94
CA GLU A 3 -28.10 -22.13 5.50
C GLU A 3 -28.07 -23.45 6.27
N SER A 4 -27.16 -24.35 5.88
CA SER A 4 -26.97 -25.62 6.56
C SER A 4 -26.20 -25.33 7.86
N LYS A 5 -26.85 -25.53 9.02
CA LYS A 5 -26.20 -25.35 10.33
C LYS A 5 -25.13 -26.42 10.51
N CYS A 6 -23.93 -26.01 10.91
CA CYS A 6 -22.87 -26.95 11.30
C CYS A 6 -23.38 -27.84 12.44
N LYS A 7 -23.48 -29.16 12.22
CA LYS A 7 -24.06 -30.10 13.19
C LYS A 7 -23.04 -30.64 14.20
N HIS A 8 -21.74 -30.50 13.92
CA HIS A 8 -20.68 -31.15 14.69
C HIS A 8 -19.38 -30.34 14.65
N ILE A 9 -18.63 -30.33 15.75
CA ILE A 9 -17.27 -29.79 15.83
C ILE A 9 -16.29 -30.87 16.31
N LEU A 10 -14.99 -30.72 16.03
CA LEU A 10 -13.95 -31.64 16.50
C LEU A 10 -13.13 -30.99 17.62
N TYR A 11 -13.03 -31.63 18.77
CA TYR A 11 -12.21 -31.22 19.91
C TYR A 11 -11.41 -32.42 20.42
N ARG A 12 -10.08 -32.32 20.50
CA ARG A 12 -9.17 -33.43 20.87
C ARG A 12 -9.43 -34.75 20.11
N ASN A 13 -9.71 -34.65 18.81
CA ASN A 13 -10.09 -35.78 17.93
C ASN A 13 -11.43 -36.44 18.28
N GLU A 14 -12.23 -35.83 19.15
CA GLU A 14 -13.59 -36.26 19.46
C GLU A 14 -14.60 -35.36 18.72
N LYS A 15 -15.60 -36.00 18.13
CA LYS A 15 -16.71 -35.32 17.46
C LYS A 15 -17.73 -34.90 18.51
N ILE A 16 -17.94 -33.60 18.67
CA ILE A 16 -18.91 -33.01 19.61
C ILE A 16 -20.07 -32.44 18.81
N ASP A 17 -21.29 -32.83 19.17
CA ASP A 17 -22.51 -32.38 18.50
C ASP A 17 -22.84 -30.93 18.89
N VAL A 18 -23.22 -30.14 17.88
CA VAL A 18 -23.76 -28.79 18.07
C VAL A 18 -25.23 -28.94 18.40
N GLY A 19 -25.63 -28.42 19.56
CA GLY A 19 -27.04 -28.37 19.98
C GLY A 19 -27.89 -27.63 18.96
N GLU A 20 -29.19 -27.93 18.93
CA GLU A 20 -30.12 -27.28 17.98
C GLU A 20 -30.20 -25.75 18.17
N ASP A 21 -29.82 -25.27 19.35
CA ASP A 21 -29.66 -23.88 19.77
C ASP A 21 -28.34 -23.23 19.32
N GLY A 22 -27.48 -23.97 18.62
CA GLY A 22 -26.15 -23.52 18.18
C GLY A 22 -25.08 -23.61 19.26
N TRP A 23 -25.39 -24.14 20.46
CA TRP A 23 -24.43 -24.24 21.55
C TRP A 23 -23.73 -25.60 21.57
N VAL A 24 -22.44 -25.61 21.89
CA VAL A 24 -21.64 -26.81 22.12
C VAL A 24 -21.11 -26.79 23.53
N THR A 25 -21.12 -27.93 24.22
CA THR A 25 -20.53 -28.03 25.55
C THR A 25 -19.16 -28.70 25.47
N ILE A 26 -18.10 -28.01 25.88
CA ILE A 26 -16.72 -28.55 25.96
C ILE A 26 -16.26 -28.39 27.40
N GLU A 27 -15.80 -29.49 28.03
CA GLU A 27 -15.25 -29.47 29.40
C GLU A 27 -16.19 -28.77 30.42
N ASN A 28 -17.51 -29.03 30.32
CA ASN A 28 -18.58 -28.45 31.12
C ASN A 28 -18.90 -26.95 30.89
N GLU A 29 -18.33 -26.32 29.86
CA GLU A 29 -18.65 -24.95 29.47
C GLU A 29 -19.40 -24.90 28.14
N ARG A 30 -20.36 -23.96 27.99
CA ARG A 30 -21.19 -23.80 26.78
C ARG A 30 -20.61 -22.74 25.84
N TYR A 31 -20.47 -23.08 24.56
CA TYR A 31 -19.90 -22.27 23.49
C TYR A 31 -20.92 -22.09 22.36
N LEU A 32 -21.12 -20.87 21.87
CA LEU A 32 -22.02 -20.63 20.74
C LEU A 32 -21.26 -20.74 19.41
N VAL A 33 -21.67 -21.67 18.55
CA VAL A 33 -21.18 -21.82 17.18
C VAL A 33 -22.00 -20.92 16.28
N ILE A 34 -21.36 -19.88 15.72
CA ILE A 34 -22.01 -18.91 14.84
C ILE A 34 -21.54 -19.15 13.41
N ASN A 35 -22.49 -19.34 12.48
CA ASN A 35 -22.17 -19.74 11.11
C ASN A 35 -21.92 -18.54 10.18
N SER A 36 -22.32 -17.32 10.59
CA SER A 36 -22.05 -16.11 9.80
C SER A 36 -21.75 -14.87 10.65
N LEU A 37 -20.96 -13.95 10.08
CA LEU A 37 -20.65 -12.65 10.69
C LEU A 37 -21.92 -11.80 10.96
N ARG A 38 -22.95 -11.99 10.13
CA ARG A 38 -24.24 -11.29 10.23
C ARG A 38 -25.09 -11.84 11.39
N GLU A 39 -25.11 -13.15 11.57
CA GLU A 39 -25.75 -13.81 12.72
C GLU A 39 -25.10 -13.38 14.04
N CYS A 40 -23.77 -13.18 14.06
CA CYS A 40 -23.07 -12.58 15.20
C CYS A 40 -23.55 -11.16 15.50
N GLU A 41 -23.67 -10.29 14.48
CA GLU A 41 -24.13 -8.91 14.63
C GLU A 41 -25.62 -8.80 15.00
N GLU A 42 -26.48 -9.67 14.45
CA GLU A 42 -27.91 -9.73 14.72
C GLU A 42 -28.19 -10.28 16.12
N ASN A 43 -27.50 -11.34 16.56
CA ASN A 43 -27.60 -11.83 17.93
C ASN A 43 -27.13 -10.79 18.96
N PHE A 44 -26.12 -9.97 18.62
CA PHE A 44 -25.70 -8.82 19.43
C PHE A 44 -26.72 -7.67 19.47
N LYS A 45 -27.59 -7.56 18.46
CA LYS A 45 -28.67 -6.55 18.40
C LYS A 45 -29.94 -7.03 19.08
N VAL A 46 -30.29 -8.31 18.96
CA VAL A 46 -31.48 -8.93 19.57
C VAL A 46 -31.31 -9.06 21.09
N THR A 47 -30.09 -9.33 21.58
CA THR A 47 -29.75 -9.32 23.02
C THR A 47 -29.75 -7.94 23.69
N LYS A 48 -30.09 -6.85 22.96
CA LYS A 48 -30.40 -5.56 23.58
C LYS A 48 -31.78 -5.50 24.26
N GLY A 49 -32.65 -6.49 24.02
CA GLY A 49 -34.04 -6.49 24.48
C GLY A 49 -34.32 -7.21 25.80
N GLU A 50 -33.36 -7.95 26.35
CA GLU A 50 -33.43 -8.55 27.69
C GLU A 50 -32.22 -8.05 28.50
N ASP A 51 -32.48 -7.59 29.72
CA ASP A 51 -31.58 -6.86 30.62
C ASP A 51 -30.07 -7.19 30.52
N PHE A 52 -29.37 -6.49 29.61
CA PHE A 52 -27.91 -6.36 29.62
C PHE A 52 -27.53 -4.93 30.00
N LYS A 53 -26.96 -4.75 31.20
CA LYS A 53 -26.32 -3.49 31.62
C LYS A 53 -24.93 -3.37 30.99
N PHE A 54 -24.67 -2.20 30.41
CA PHE A 54 -23.37 -1.77 29.89
C PHE A 54 -22.31 -1.69 31.00
N LEU A 55 -21.07 -2.04 30.66
CA LEU A 55 -19.86 -1.53 31.31
C LEU A 55 -19.48 -0.20 30.66
N ASP A 56 -20.29 0.84 30.92
CA ASP A 56 -19.85 2.22 30.75
C ASP A 56 -19.41 2.72 32.13
N ASP A 57 -18.10 2.94 32.26
CA ASP A 57 -17.36 3.59 33.35
C ASP A 57 -17.90 3.48 34.80
N ILE A 58 -17.19 2.66 35.59
CA ILE A 58 -17.03 2.76 37.06
C ILE A 58 -18.34 2.67 37.89
N SER A 59 -18.60 1.52 38.52
CA SER A 59 -18.38 1.39 39.98
C SER A 59 -18.50 -0.05 40.48
N THR A 60 -17.48 -0.41 41.26
CA THR A 60 -17.40 -1.45 42.29
C THR A 60 -18.68 -2.21 42.67
N ASN A 61 -18.80 -3.46 42.22
CA ASN A 61 -19.20 -4.54 43.12
C ASN A 61 -18.42 -5.82 42.81
N LYS A 62 -17.56 -6.20 43.74
CA LYS A 62 -16.41 -7.11 43.59
C LYS A 62 -16.78 -8.59 43.66
N LYS A 63 -18.05 -8.95 43.41
CA LYS A 63 -18.59 -10.29 43.75
C LYS A 63 -19.13 -11.11 42.56
N TYR A 64 -19.13 -10.55 41.35
CA TYR A 64 -19.61 -11.25 40.15
C TYR A 64 -18.63 -11.13 38.95
N LEU A 65 -17.36 -10.87 39.24
CA LEU A 65 -16.24 -10.72 38.30
C LEU A 65 -15.37 -11.98 38.18
N ASP A 66 -15.80 -13.10 38.77
CA ASP A 66 -14.89 -14.22 39.09
C ASP A 66 -14.91 -15.40 38.12
N GLU A 67 -15.72 -15.41 37.05
CA GLU A 67 -15.63 -16.48 36.05
C GLU A 67 -15.01 -15.97 34.74
N LYS A 68 -13.68 -15.84 34.82
CA LYS A 68 -12.77 -15.64 33.68
C LYS A 68 -12.58 -16.99 32.99
N CYS A 69 -13.05 -17.18 31.76
CA CYS A 69 -12.68 -18.37 30.97
C CYS A 69 -11.22 -18.24 30.54
N ILE A 70 -10.35 -19.07 31.13
CA ILE A 70 -8.91 -19.12 30.87
C ILE A 70 -8.65 -20.22 29.83
N PHE A 71 -8.40 -19.84 28.58
CA PHE A 71 -8.07 -20.82 27.54
C PHE A 71 -6.56 -21.05 27.42
N ASN A 72 -6.17 -22.32 27.46
CA ASN A 72 -4.87 -22.79 26.97
C ASN A 72 -5.09 -23.39 25.58
N PHE A 73 -4.67 -22.69 24.52
CA PHE A 73 -5.08 -23.00 23.15
C PHE A 73 -3.88 -23.44 22.30
N GLU A 74 -3.69 -24.75 22.17
CA GLU A 74 -2.97 -25.34 21.04
C GLU A 74 -4.01 -26.07 20.19
N LEU A 75 -4.26 -25.57 18.98
CA LEU A 75 -5.18 -26.23 18.05
C LEU A 75 -4.36 -26.81 16.90
N PRO A 76 -3.92 -28.08 17.02
CA PRO A 76 -3.37 -28.81 15.89
C PRO A 76 -4.52 -29.15 14.95
N LEU A 77 -4.59 -28.48 13.80
CA LEU A 77 -5.51 -28.91 12.74
C LEU A 77 -4.91 -30.15 12.08
N ILE A 78 -5.46 -31.32 12.39
CA ILE A 78 -5.01 -32.61 11.84
C ILE A 78 -5.62 -32.82 10.45
N ASP A 79 -4.78 -33.22 9.49
CA ASP A 79 -5.19 -33.59 8.13
C ASP A 79 -6.21 -34.75 8.17
N PHE A 80 -7.50 -34.46 7.98
CA PHE A 80 -8.52 -35.49 7.81
C PHE A 80 -8.79 -35.77 6.33
N SER A 81 -8.50 -36.98 5.89
CA SER A 81 -8.99 -37.53 4.62
C SER A 81 -10.45 -37.95 4.77
N SER A 82 -11.40 -37.05 4.49
CA SER A 82 -12.78 -37.46 4.24
C SER A 82 -13.30 -36.78 2.98
N SER A 83 -13.80 -37.59 2.05
CA SER A 83 -14.22 -37.26 0.68
C SER A 83 -15.53 -36.48 0.58
N THR A 84 -15.81 -35.61 1.54
CA THR A 84 -17.02 -34.77 1.56
C THR A 84 -16.59 -33.32 1.52
N GLU A 85 -17.10 -32.55 0.55
CA GLU A 85 -16.95 -31.10 0.50
C GLU A 85 -17.41 -30.50 1.84
N VAL A 86 -16.47 -30.16 2.71
CA VAL A 86 -16.76 -29.51 3.99
C VAL A 86 -16.82 -28.00 3.72
N GLU A 87 -18.02 -27.43 3.81
CA GLU A 87 -18.23 -25.97 3.82
C GLU A 87 -17.22 -25.29 4.77
N SER A 88 -16.61 -24.18 4.35
CA SER A 88 -15.60 -23.48 5.15
C SER A 88 -16.21 -23.00 6.47
N VAL A 89 -15.91 -23.68 7.57
CA VAL A 89 -16.39 -23.31 8.91
C VAL A 89 -15.67 -22.04 9.39
N LEU A 90 -16.40 -21.08 9.96
CA LEU A 90 -15.86 -19.89 10.59
C LEU A 90 -15.94 -20.05 12.12
N TYR A 91 -14.80 -20.11 12.80
CA TYR A 91 -14.75 -20.07 14.27
C TYR A 91 -14.71 -18.62 14.75
N ILE A 92 -15.66 -18.24 15.60
CA ILE A 92 -15.74 -16.90 16.20
C ILE A 92 -15.47 -17.00 17.71
N PHE A 93 -14.46 -16.27 18.18
CA PHE A 93 -14.11 -16.17 19.60
C PHE A 93 -14.45 -14.77 20.11
N CYS A 94 -15.48 -14.66 20.95
CA CYS A 94 -15.94 -13.37 21.51
C CYS A 94 -15.62 -13.24 23.00
N ASN A 95 -15.11 -12.07 23.44
CA ASN A 95 -14.88 -11.74 24.85
C ASN A 95 -13.94 -12.70 25.62
N ASN A 96 -13.00 -13.33 24.91
CA ASN A 96 -12.09 -14.33 25.50
C ASN A 96 -10.81 -13.68 26.09
N ILE A 97 -10.26 -14.27 27.14
CA ILE A 97 -8.93 -13.94 27.67
C ILE A 97 -8.02 -15.17 27.55
N PHE A 98 -7.03 -15.08 26.68
CA PHE A 98 -6.02 -16.11 26.49
C PHE A 98 -4.82 -15.80 27.40
N LEU A 99 -4.72 -16.50 28.53
CA LEU A 99 -3.63 -16.31 29.50
C LEU A 99 -2.33 -17.02 29.10
N LYS A 100 -2.42 -18.07 28.29
CA LYS A 100 -1.28 -18.79 27.75
C LYS A 100 -1.14 -18.57 26.26
N LYS A 101 0.02 -18.93 25.75
CA LYS A 101 0.35 -18.91 24.33
C LYS A 101 -0.76 -19.57 23.49
N VAL A 102 -1.26 -18.81 22.51
CA VAL A 102 -2.19 -19.30 21.50
C VAL A 102 -1.36 -19.69 20.29
N THR A 103 -1.37 -20.98 19.95
CA THR A 103 -0.67 -21.48 18.77
C THR A 103 -1.67 -22.15 17.84
N ILE A 104 -1.85 -21.57 16.66
CA ILE A 104 -2.65 -22.17 15.59
C ILE A 104 -1.68 -22.69 14.54
N LYS A 105 -1.62 -24.02 14.41
CA LYS A 105 -0.69 -24.73 13.52
C LYS A 105 -1.39 -25.83 12.74
N GLN A 106 -0.88 -26.08 11.54
CA GLN A 106 -1.20 -27.31 10.82
C GLN A 106 -0.48 -28.50 11.50
N GLY A 107 -1.24 -29.53 11.86
CA GLY A 107 -0.72 -30.77 12.41
C GLY A 107 -0.55 -31.81 11.30
N TYR A 108 0.67 -32.30 11.10
CA TYR A 108 0.93 -33.42 10.19
C TYR A 108 0.75 -34.74 10.94
N GLY A 109 -0.24 -35.54 10.53
CA GLY A 109 -0.38 -36.91 11.03
C GLY A 109 0.71 -37.79 10.43
N VAL A 110 1.67 -38.25 11.23
CA VAL A 110 2.55 -39.36 10.84
C VAL A 110 1.82 -40.66 11.19
N SER A 111 1.08 -41.23 10.24
CA SER A 111 0.63 -42.62 10.38
C SER A 111 1.81 -43.54 10.06
N GLY A 112 2.53 -43.94 11.10
CA GLY A 112 3.49 -45.03 11.01
C GLY A 112 2.75 -46.35 10.81
N VAL A 113 2.44 -46.70 9.55
CA VAL A 113 2.24 -48.10 9.18
C VAL A 113 3.52 -48.57 8.53
N SER A 114 4.31 -49.31 9.31
CA SER A 114 5.48 -50.03 8.80
C SER A 114 5.03 -51.03 7.74
N GLY A 115 5.39 -50.76 6.49
CA GLY A 115 5.32 -51.71 5.39
C GLY A 115 3.98 -51.76 4.67
N VAL A 116 3.83 -50.97 3.60
CA VAL A 116 3.44 -51.43 2.25
C VAL A 116 3.82 -50.32 1.27
N SER A 117 4.48 -50.70 0.18
CA SER A 117 4.96 -49.86 -0.91
C SER A 117 3.85 -49.10 -1.65
N ASP A 118 4.20 -47.91 -2.13
CA ASP A 118 3.68 -47.25 -3.34
C ASP A 118 2.17 -47.36 -3.61
N ARG A 119 1.38 -46.44 -3.02
CA ARG A 119 0.17 -45.93 -3.67
C ARG A 119 -0.02 -44.44 -3.41
N LEU A 120 0.05 -43.67 -4.50
CA LEU A 120 -0.48 -42.32 -4.72
C LEU A 120 -1.38 -41.79 -3.59
N PHE A 121 -0.86 -40.84 -2.81
CA PHE A 121 -1.67 -39.99 -1.95
C PHE A 121 -2.53 -39.07 -2.84
N LYS A 122 -3.80 -39.44 -3.05
CA LYS A 122 -4.82 -38.46 -3.47
C LYS A 122 -5.00 -37.47 -2.32
N VAL A 123 -4.41 -36.29 -2.46
CA VAL A 123 -4.60 -35.14 -1.57
C VAL A 123 -6.08 -34.76 -1.62
N GLY A 124 -6.84 -35.13 -0.58
CA GLY A 124 -8.18 -34.63 -0.36
C GLY A 124 -8.16 -33.12 -0.13
N VAL A 125 -9.25 -32.44 -0.47
CA VAL A 125 -9.41 -31.00 -0.22
C VAL A 125 -9.52 -30.78 1.29
N ILE A 126 -8.46 -30.24 1.90
CA ILE A 126 -8.46 -29.86 3.31
C ILE A 126 -9.27 -28.55 3.43
N SER A 127 -10.39 -28.61 4.16
CA SER A 127 -11.14 -27.43 4.60
C SER A 127 -10.48 -26.90 5.87
N ILE A 128 -9.60 -25.92 5.74
CA ILE A 128 -9.03 -25.22 6.91
C ILE A 128 -10.04 -24.12 7.30
N PRO A 129 -10.48 -24.08 8.57
CA PRO A 129 -11.51 -23.14 8.97
C PRO A 129 -11.00 -21.71 9.06
N ASN A 130 -11.90 -20.76 8.85
CA ASN A 130 -11.65 -19.34 9.05
C ASN A 130 -11.72 -18.99 10.54
N PHE A 131 -10.96 -17.98 10.96
CA PHE A 131 -10.93 -17.57 12.37
C PHE A 131 -11.25 -16.08 12.51
N ALA A 132 -12.19 -15.78 13.41
CA ALA A 132 -12.51 -14.42 13.83
C ALA A 132 -12.40 -14.30 15.35
N PHE A 133 -11.69 -13.28 15.82
CA PHE A 133 -11.57 -12.93 17.22
C PHE A 133 -12.20 -11.56 17.44
N TRP A 134 -13.14 -11.46 18.37
CA TRP A 134 -13.86 -10.24 18.69
C TRP A 134 -13.73 -9.91 20.17
N ASN A 135 -13.25 -8.70 20.47
CA ASN A 135 -13.02 -8.24 21.85
C ASN A 135 -12.22 -9.25 22.70
N ALA A 136 -11.23 -9.90 22.10
CA ALA A 136 -10.39 -10.90 22.76
C ALA A 136 -9.09 -10.28 23.30
N LYS A 137 -8.61 -10.76 24.45
CA LYS A 137 -7.34 -10.37 25.05
C LYS A 137 -6.34 -11.51 24.99
N PHE A 138 -5.15 -11.25 24.47
CA PHE A 138 -4.04 -12.19 24.40
C PHE A 138 -2.97 -11.73 25.39
N GLU A 139 -2.96 -12.31 26.59
CA GLU A 139 -1.99 -11.95 27.65
C GLU A 139 -0.60 -12.55 27.39
N ASP A 140 -0.52 -13.55 26.51
CA ASP A 140 0.72 -14.20 26.08
C ASP A 140 0.91 -14.15 24.56
N GLU A 141 1.91 -14.87 24.02
CA GLU A 141 2.17 -14.91 22.59
C GLU A 141 1.00 -15.51 21.78
N CYS A 142 0.60 -14.84 20.70
CA CYS A 142 -0.28 -15.38 19.66
C CYS A 142 0.55 -15.70 18.41
N LEU A 143 0.67 -16.98 18.08
CA LEU A 143 1.42 -17.50 16.95
C LEU A 143 0.47 -18.22 15.98
N ILE A 144 0.42 -17.72 14.76
CA ILE A 144 -0.28 -18.34 13.64
C ILE A 144 0.76 -18.81 12.63
N GLU A 145 0.82 -20.11 12.42
CA GLU A 145 1.84 -20.76 11.59
C GLU A 145 1.25 -21.92 10.79
N PHE A 146 1.07 -21.71 9.49
CA PHE A 146 0.42 -22.66 8.57
C PHE A 146 1.30 -22.96 7.37
N ASP A 147 1.16 -24.11 6.73
CA ASP A 147 1.75 -24.42 5.41
C ASP A 147 0.60 -24.60 4.42
N HIS A 148 0.00 -23.49 3.98
CA HIS A 148 -1.19 -23.54 3.14
C HIS A 148 -1.05 -22.71 1.88
N ASN A 149 -1.23 -23.39 0.74
CA ASN A 149 -1.00 -22.85 -0.59
C ASN A 149 -2.30 -22.41 -1.31
N LYS A 150 -3.46 -22.45 -0.64
CA LYS A 150 -4.74 -22.00 -1.21
C LYS A 150 -5.25 -20.74 -0.49
N ASN A 151 -5.83 -19.80 -1.25
CA ASN A 151 -6.42 -18.56 -0.74
C ASN A 151 -7.83 -18.77 -0.16
N ASP A 152 -8.02 -19.67 0.79
CA ASP A 152 -9.32 -19.90 1.45
C ASP A 152 -9.34 -19.36 2.89
N LEU A 153 -8.19 -19.32 3.56
CA LEU A 153 -8.04 -18.91 4.95
C LEU A 153 -8.23 -17.41 5.23
N SER A 154 -9.10 -17.09 6.18
CA SER A 154 -9.35 -15.74 6.70
C SER A 154 -9.03 -15.64 8.18
N PHE A 155 -8.26 -14.61 8.56
CA PHE A 155 -8.03 -14.22 9.95
C PHE A 155 -8.55 -12.80 10.20
N ILE A 156 -9.48 -12.67 11.15
CA ILE A 156 -10.09 -11.39 11.50
C ILE A 156 -9.89 -11.15 13.00
N PHE A 157 -9.22 -10.05 13.35
CA PHE A 157 -9.10 -9.56 14.72
C PHE A 157 -9.84 -8.23 14.80
N ASN A 158 -10.90 -8.17 15.60
CA ASN A 158 -11.63 -6.93 15.86
C ASN A 158 -11.66 -6.64 17.36
N GLN A 159 -11.31 -5.40 17.73
CA GLN A 159 -11.29 -4.96 19.13
C GLN A 159 -10.39 -5.83 20.04
N CYS A 160 -9.37 -6.48 19.48
CA CYS A 160 -8.51 -7.37 20.24
C CYS A 160 -7.38 -6.59 20.95
N HIS A 161 -6.91 -7.12 22.08
CA HIS A 161 -5.77 -6.60 22.83
C HIS A 161 -4.62 -7.62 22.86
N PHE A 162 -3.40 -7.19 22.55
CA PHE A 162 -2.21 -8.04 22.62
C PHE A 162 -1.22 -7.52 23.66
N SER A 163 -0.90 -8.34 24.66
CA SER A 163 -0.02 -7.97 25.77
C SER A 163 1.45 -8.30 25.53
N LYS A 164 1.77 -9.25 24.63
CA LYS A 164 3.18 -9.65 24.35
C LYS A 164 3.57 -9.65 22.89
N LYS A 165 3.05 -10.59 22.09
CA LYS A 165 3.55 -10.81 20.72
C LYS A 165 2.46 -11.39 19.83
N LEU A 166 2.36 -10.88 18.61
CA LEU A 166 1.58 -11.47 17.53
C LEU A 166 2.54 -11.84 16.40
N LYS A 167 2.53 -13.09 15.97
CA LYS A 167 3.34 -13.54 14.84
C LYS A 167 2.47 -14.35 13.87
N ILE A 168 2.38 -13.88 12.63
CA ILE A 168 1.70 -14.58 11.54
C ILE A 168 2.74 -14.86 10.45
N ARG A 169 2.98 -16.14 10.16
CA ARG A 169 3.93 -16.55 9.12
C ARG A 169 3.58 -17.91 8.53
N ASN A 170 4.21 -18.25 7.41
CA ASN A 170 4.23 -19.64 6.96
C ASN A 170 5.08 -20.51 7.90
N SER A 171 4.70 -21.78 8.00
CA SER A 171 5.52 -22.86 8.56
C SER A 171 6.68 -23.11 7.61
N GLU A 172 7.89 -22.74 8.01
CA GLU A 172 9.10 -23.01 7.23
C GLU A 172 9.38 -24.53 7.21
N ARG A 173 8.89 -25.26 6.21
CA ARG A 173 9.48 -26.57 5.86
C ARG A 173 10.83 -26.30 5.20
N ARG A 174 11.91 -26.40 5.99
CA ARG A 174 13.25 -26.55 5.43
C ARG A 174 13.31 -27.89 4.70
N LEU A 175 13.10 -27.88 3.38
CA LEU A 175 13.58 -28.96 2.53
C LEU A 175 15.11 -28.89 2.57
N GLN A 176 15.74 -29.62 3.50
CA GLN A 176 17.18 -29.87 3.44
C GLN A 176 17.44 -30.74 2.21
N LEU A 177 17.72 -30.10 1.07
CA LEU A 177 18.29 -30.79 -0.07
C LEU A 177 19.74 -31.18 0.28
N PRO A 178 20.16 -32.43 0.04
CA PRO A 178 21.55 -32.81 0.27
C PRO A 178 22.45 -32.04 -0.71
N GLY A 179 23.26 -31.09 -0.21
CA GLY A 179 24.36 -30.46 -0.96
C GLY A 179 24.10 -29.10 -1.63
N GLY A 180 23.11 -28.30 -1.20
CA GLY A 180 22.78 -27.02 -1.85
C GLY A 180 23.48 -25.78 -1.28
N THR A 181 24.08 -24.95 -2.14
CA THR A 181 24.61 -23.61 -1.86
C THR A 181 23.51 -22.58 -1.57
N ASP A 182 23.78 -21.60 -0.68
CA ASP A 182 22.91 -20.53 -0.13
C ASP A 182 21.85 -19.88 -1.05
N PHE A 183 22.00 -19.92 -2.38
CA PHE A 183 21.04 -19.33 -3.32
C PHE A 183 19.71 -20.11 -3.42
N SER A 184 19.69 -21.41 -3.10
CA SER A 184 18.44 -22.19 -3.08
C SER A 184 17.50 -21.83 -1.92
N GLU A 185 18.00 -21.16 -0.87
CA GLU A 185 17.22 -20.91 0.35
C GLU A 185 16.18 -19.78 0.18
N TYR A 186 16.47 -18.76 -0.61
CA TYR A 186 15.55 -17.63 -0.82
C TYR A 186 14.39 -17.97 -1.78
N GLU A 187 14.64 -18.80 -2.79
CA GLU A 187 13.64 -19.23 -3.78
C GLU A 187 12.61 -20.20 -3.18
N ILE A 188 13.03 -21.08 -2.26
CA ILE A 188 12.13 -21.99 -1.54
C ILE A 188 11.24 -21.20 -0.58
N ALA A 189 11.80 -20.23 0.17
CA ALA A 189 11.05 -19.42 1.13
C ALA A 189 9.92 -18.56 0.52
N GLN A 190 10.00 -18.24 -0.77
CA GLN A 190 8.95 -17.48 -1.47
C GLN A 190 7.85 -18.34 -2.08
N LYS A 191 8.13 -19.62 -2.41
CA LYS A 191 7.10 -20.62 -2.74
C LYS A 191 6.30 -21.07 -1.51
N THR A 192 6.86 -20.92 -0.32
CA THR A 192 6.22 -21.26 0.96
C THR A 192 5.56 -20.04 1.59
N LYS A 193 4.84 -19.20 0.82
CA LYS A 193 4.03 -18.14 1.44
C LYS A 193 2.72 -18.73 1.94
N LEU A 194 2.30 -18.30 3.12
CA LEU A 194 0.96 -18.60 3.60
C LEU A 194 -0.06 -17.82 2.78
N HIS A 195 -0.98 -18.51 2.11
CA HIS A 195 -2.02 -17.91 1.30
C HIS A 195 -3.28 -17.62 2.13
N LEU A 196 -3.68 -16.34 2.21
CA LEU A 196 -4.85 -15.88 2.96
C LEU A 196 -5.82 -15.13 2.05
N SER A 197 -7.11 -15.44 2.18
CA SER A 197 -8.19 -14.65 1.58
C SER A 197 -8.34 -13.31 2.29
N LYS A 198 -8.27 -13.26 3.63
CA LYS A 198 -8.38 -12.02 4.42
C LYS A 198 -7.45 -12.02 5.63
N LEU A 199 -6.82 -10.88 5.90
CA LEU A 199 -6.13 -10.62 7.16
C LEU A 199 -6.49 -9.23 7.65
N HIS A 200 -7.39 -9.17 8.64
CA HIS A 200 -7.96 -7.91 9.13
C HIS A 200 -7.59 -7.71 10.60
N LEU A 201 -6.95 -6.58 10.92
CA LEU A 201 -6.72 -6.12 12.28
C LEU A 201 -7.43 -4.77 12.45
N LYS A 202 -8.58 -4.77 13.13
CA LYS A 202 -9.46 -3.61 13.28
C LYS A 202 -9.63 -3.24 14.75
N ASN A 203 -9.47 -1.96 15.08
CA ASN A 203 -9.65 -1.44 16.45
C ASN A 203 -8.84 -2.17 17.51
N CYS A 204 -7.70 -2.75 17.14
CA CYS A 204 -6.88 -3.52 18.06
C CYS A 204 -5.98 -2.59 18.88
N SER A 205 -5.58 -3.04 20.07
CA SER A 205 -4.65 -2.34 20.95
C SER A 205 -3.52 -3.25 21.38
N VAL A 206 -2.38 -2.67 21.73
CA VAL A 206 -1.20 -3.40 22.19
C VAL A 206 -0.59 -2.74 23.41
N ASN A 207 0.01 -3.54 24.29
CA ASN A 207 0.82 -3.02 25.38
C ASN A 207 2.15 -2.46 24.89
N ASP A 208 2.80 -1.67 25.74
CA ASP A 208 4.14 -1.18 25.46
C ASP A 208 5.16 -2.33 25.45
N GLY A 209 6.13 -2.29 24.53
CA GLY A 209 7.12 -3.38 24.35
C GLY A 209 6.64 -4.56 23.47
N VAL A 210 5.41 -4.53 22.96
CA VAL A 210 4.84 -5.60 22.12
C VAL A 210 5.47 -5.65 20.73
N TYR A 211 5.71 -6.87 20.25
CA TYR A 211 6.21 -7.14 18.90
C TYR A 211 5.13 -7.78 18.00
N LEU A 212 4.76 -7.09 16.93
CA LEU A 212 3.84 -7.58 15.91
C LEU A 212 4.62 -7.92 14.63
N ARG A 213 4.56 -9.16 14.17
CA ARG A 213 5.24 -9.60 12.95
C ARG A 213 4.31 -10.34 12.01
N ILE A 214 4.21 -9.86 10.79
CA ILE A 214 3.52 -10.51 9.68
C ILE A 214 4.56 -10.71 8.59
N GLY A 215 4.82 -11.95 8.18
CA GLY A 215 5.75 -12.16 7.08
C GLY A 215 5.73 -13.53 6.46
N PHE A 216 6.21 -13.62 5.22
CA PHE A 216 6.06 -14.81 4.36
C PHE A 216 4.58 -15.15 4.13
N VAL A 217 3.77 -14.15 3.76
CA VAL A 217 2.31 -14.29 3.57
C VAL A 217 1.88 -13.64 2.25
N SER A 218 1.00 -14.32 1.50
CA SER A 218 0.27 -13.78 0.36
C SER A 218 -1.18 -13.55 0.75
N VAL A 219 -1.64 -12.29 0.77
CA VAL A 219 -2.98 -11.92 1.23
C VAL A 219 -3.77 -11.24 0.13
N GLU A 220 -4.99 -11.71 -0.13
CA GLU A 220 -5.89 -11.05 -1.08
C GLU A 220 -6.43 -9.72 -0.55
N ASP A 221 -6.86 -9.68 0.71
CA ASP A 221 -7.38 -8.47 1.35
C ASP A 221 -6.76 -8.25 2.74
N PHE A 222 -5.77 -7.35 2.80
CA PHE A 222 -5.10 -6.94 4.02
C PHE A 222 -5.62 -5.59 4.50
N VAL A 223 -6.13 -5.55 5.74
CA VAL A 223 -6.67 -4.33 6.36
C VAL A 223 -6.12 -4.17 7.76
N LEU A 224 -5.44 -3.05 8.00
CA LEU A 224 -5.03 -2.62 9.33
C LEU A 224 -5.67 -1.25 9.60
N SER A 225 -6.62 -1.21 10.53
CA SER A 225 -7.41 -0.01 10.79
C SER A 225 -7.54 0.30 12.28
N ASN A 226 -7.42 1.58 12.65
CA ASN A 226 -7.55 2.06 14.04
C ASN A 226 -6.60 1.37 15.05
N LEU A 227 -5.42 0.92 14.60
CA LEU A 227 -4.40 0.38 15.50
C LEU A 227 -3.55 1.53 16.06
N LYS A 228 -3.33 1.51 17.38
CA LYS A 228 -2.45 2.43 18.09
C LYS A 228 -1.23 1.66 18.58
N LEU A 229 -0.04 2.10 18.18
CA LEU A 229 1.23 1.51 18.59
C LEU A 229 1.97 2.46 19.55
N PRO A 230 2.15 2.06 20.82
CA PRO A 230 2.98 2.76 21.81
C PRO A 230 4.47 2.84 21.42
N GLN A 231 5.24 3.63 22.16
CA GLN A 231 6.62 4.01 21.82
C GLN A 231 7.60 2.84 21.73
N ASN A 232 7.50 1.83 22.61
CA ASN A 232 8.44 0.70 22.62
C ASN A 232 7.92 -0.49 21.81
N THR A 233 6.88 -0.30 20.98
CA THR A 233 6.34 -1.37 20.14
C THR A 233 6.96 -1.38 18.76
N GLU A 234 7.06 -2.57 18.17
CA GLU A 234 7.52 -2.74 16.80
C GLU A 234 6.51 -3.55 15.98
N LEU A 235 6.09 -2.98 14.84
CA LEU A 235 5.30 -3.65 13.82
C LEU A 235 6.19 -3.90 12.60
N SER A 236 6.42 -5.18 12.27
CA SER A 236 7.18 -5.61 11.11
C SER A 236 6.28 -6.38 10.15
N ILE A 237 6.10 -5.84 8.94
CA ILE A 237 5.42 -6.50 7.83
C ILE A 237 6.44 -6.73 6.72
N GLY A 238 6.74 -7.97 6.37
CA GLY A 238 7.63 -8.18 5.23
C GLY A 238 7.76 -9.57 4.65
N ASP A 239 8.37 -9.64 3.47
CA ASP A 239 8.31 -10.80 2.58
C ASP A 239 6.85 -11.17 2.26
N CYS A 240 6.02 -10.16 1.96
CA CYS A 240 4.59 -10.33 1.72
C CYS A 240 4.18 -10.01 0.27
N HIS A 241 3.11 -10.65 -0.16
CA HIS A 241 2.39 -10.29 -1.38
C HIS A 241 0.96 -9.83 -1.03
N PHE A 242 0.55 -8.67 -1.55
CA PHE A 242 -0.78 -8.12 -1.31
C PHE A 242 -1.50 -7.79 -2.60
N LYS A 243 -2.73 -8.27 -2.74
CA LYS A 243 -3.64 -7.85 -3.82
C LYS A 243 -4.38 -6.56 -3.47
N ASN A 244 -4.87 -6.45 -2.23
CA ASN A 244 -5.34 -5.22 -1.62
C ASN A 244 -4.58 -4.99 -0.30
N PHE A 245 -3.92 -3.85 -0.20
CA PHE A 245 -3.26 -3.37 1.02
C PHE A 245 -3.95 -2.11 1.49
N GLN A 246 -4.44 -2.09 2.73
CA GLN A 246 -5.11 -0.94 3.31
C GLN A 246 -4.62 -0.68 4.75
N LEU A 247 -4.10 0.53 4.97
CA LEU A 247 -3.69 1.06 6.26
C LEU A 247 -4.48 2.34 6.55
N THR A 248 -5.43 2.31 7.50
CA THR A 248 -6.29 3.47 7.80
C THR A 248 -6.30 3.83 9.27
N ASN A 249 -6.38 5.13 9.58
CA ASN A 249 -6.47 5.63 10.95
C ASN A 249 -5.38 5.05 11.88
N PHE A 250 -4.20 4.79 11.31
CA PHE A 250 -3.09 4.15 12.00
C PHE A 250 -2.25 5.21 12.70
N ARG A 251 -2.08 5.08 14.02
CA ARG A 251 -1.25 5.98 14.82
C ARG A 251 -0.10 5.21 15.43
N ASN A 252 1.09 5.46 14.91
CA ASN A 252 2.32 4.83 15.36
C ASN A 252 3.23 5.83 16.05
N ILE A 253 3.58 5.52 17.30
CA ILE A 253 4.63 6.20 18.09
C ILE A 253 5.90 5.33 18.12
N GLY A 254 5.75 4.01 17.97
CA GLY A 254 6.86 3.05 17.93
C GLY A 254 7.52 2.89 16.56
N ASN A 255 8.12 1.72 16.33
CA ASN A 255 8.85 1.40 15.11
C ASN A 255 7.96 0.63 14.12
N PHE A 256 7.80 1.15 12.91
CA PHE A 256 7.12 0.43 11.83
C PHE A 256 8.09 0.06 10.71
N LYS A 257 8.10 -1.21 10.30
CA LYS A 257 8.94 -1.71 9.21
C LYS A 257 8.06 -2.37 8.17
N LEU A 258 8.19 -1.92 6.93
CA LEU A 258 7.54 -2.53 5.76
C LEU A 258 8.64 -2.90 4.77
N TYR A 259 8.85 -4.20 4.54
CA TYR A 259 9.95 -4.64 3.70
C TYR A 259 9.58 -5.78 2.76
N LYS A 260 10.16 -5.81 1.57
CA LYS A 260 9.95 -6.88 0.59
C LYS A 260 8.49 -7.13 0.24
N ILE A 261 7.83 -6.06 -0.23
CA ILE A 261 6.42 -6.09 -0.62
C ILE A 261 6.29 -6.09 -2.15
N ASN A 262 5.64 -7.13 -2.68
CA ASN A 262 5.31 -7.29 -4.10
C ASN A 262 6.52 -7.13 -5.06
N ILE A 263 7.74 -7.50 -4.65
CA ILE A 263 8.98 -7.35 -5.47
C ILE A 263 9.03 -8.33 -6.65
N LEU A 264 8.23 -9.39 -6.67
CA LEU A 264 8.54 -10.59 -7.43
C LEU A 264 8.52 -10.46 -8.96
N LYS A 265 9.64 -10.86 -9.57
CA LYS A 265 9.72 -11.47 -10.91
C LYS A 265 10.62 -12.69 -10.79
N ILE A 266 10.05 -13.88 -10.67
CA ILE A 266 10.82 -15.11 -10.60
C ILE A 266 11.11 -15.57 -12.04
N LYS A 267 12.39 -15.61 -12.43
CA LYS A 267 12.85 -16.28 -13.65
C LYS A 267 13.54 -17.57 -13.24
N HIS A 268 12.84 -18.69 -13.39
CA HIS A 268 13.44 -20.01 -13.21
C HIS A 268 14.24 -20.40 -14.46
N LYS A 269 15.52 -20.76 -14.31
CA LYS A 269 16.31 -21.44 -15.36
C LYS A 269 16.58 -22.92 -15.07
N TYR A 270 16.13 -23.43 -13.92
CA TYR A 270 16.50 -24.76 -13.40
C TYR A 270 15.52 -25.89 -13.74
N PHE A 271 14.32 -25.58 -14.20
CA PHE A 271 13.37 -26.56 -14.72
C PHE A 271 13.22 -26.33 -16.23
N ASP A 272 13.11 -27.41 -17.01
CA ASP A 272 13.06 -27.40 -18.49
C ASP A 272 11.95 -26.52 -19.09
N ASN A 273 11.04 -26.00 -18.25
CA ASN A 273 10.15 -24.89 -18.59
C ASN A 273 10.34 -23.71 -17.61
N PRO A 274 10.80 -22.53 -18.06
CA PRO A 274 10.79 -21.33 -17.25
C PRO A 274 9.34 -20.89 -17.00
N CYS A 275 8.76 -21.27 -15.86
CA CYS A 275 7.49 -20.70 -15.42
C CYS A 275 7.74 -19.28 -14.89
N GLU A 276 7.40 -18.26 -15.68
CA GLU A 276 7.24 -16.89 -15.19
C GLU A 276 5.90 -16.78 -14.47
N GLU A 277 5.87 -17.07 -13.17
CA GLU A 277 4.74 -16.65 -12.32
C GLU A 277 4.98 -15.20 -11.88
N ASP A 278 4.43 -14.29 -12.68
CA ASP A 278 4.33 -12.88 -12.30
C ASP A 278 3.21 -12.71 -11.26
N GLU A 279 3.54 -12.96 -9.98
CA GLU A 279 2.64 -12.65 -8.85
C GLU A 279 2.20 -11.17 -8.85
N THR A 280 2.86 -10.27 -9.58
CA THR A 280 2.41 -8.88 -9.65
C THR A 280 1.12 -8.67 -10.44
N LYS A 281 0.69 -9.67 -11.24
CA LYS A 281 -0.56 -9.64 -11.99
C LYS A 281 -1.76 -9.82 -11.05
N GLY A 282 -2.69 -8.88 -11.13
CA GLY A 282 -3.94 -8.91 -10.36
C GLY A 282 -3.93 -8.05 -9.10
N ASN A 283 -2.82 -7.37 -8.79
CA ASN A 283 -2.72 -6.43 -7.67
C ASN A 283 -3.60 -5.20 -7.90
N LYS A 284 -4.58 -5.01 -7.04
CA LYS A 284 -5.63 -4.02 -7.23
C LYS A 284 -5.30 -2.71 -6.55
N LYS A 285 -5.04 -2.73 -5.24
CA LYS A 285 -5.12 -1.48 -4.45
C LYS A 285 -4.06 -1.39 -3.37
N PHE A 286 -3.40 -0.24 -3.30
CA PHE A 286 -2.55 0.14 -2.19
C PHE A 286 -3.09 1.44 -1.57
N GLN A 287 -3.51 1.40 -0.31
CA GLN A 287 -4.14 2.52 0.38
C GLN A 287 -3.47 2.80 1.74
N ILE A 288 -3.09 4.06 1.96
CA ILE A 288 -2.63 4.59 3.25
C ILE A 288 -3.34 5.92 3.48
N ASP A 289 -4.20 6.02 4.50
CA ASP A 289 -4.94 7.25 4.76
C ASP A 289 -5.28 7.52 6.22
N ASN A 290 -5.34 8.81 6.54
CA ASN A 290 -5.57 9.31 7.90
C ASN A 290 -4.57 8.71 8.91
N THR A 291 -3.31 8.58 8.51
CA THR A 291 -2.28 7.90 9.31
C THR A 291 -1.20 8.85 9.80
N SER A 292 -0.67 8.56 10.99
CA SER A 292 0.53 9.17 11.54
C SER A 292 1.51 8.04 11.83
N ILE A 293 2.46 7.81 10.91
CA ILE A 293 3.26 6.59 10.90
C ILE A 293 4.57 6.72 11.71
N GLY A 294 4.93 7.91 12.20
CA GLY A 294 6.10 8.08 13.10
C GLY A 294 7.41 7.62 12.45
N LYS A 295 8.22 6.87 13.20
CA LYS A 295 9.47 6.23 12.72
C LYS A 295 9.17 5.00 11.89
N THR A 296 9.47 5.06 10.60
CA THR A 296 9.11 4.03 9.63
C THR A 296 10.23 3.73 8.65
N ASN A 297 10.49 2.44 8.42
CA ASN A 297 11.45 1.99 7.42
C ASN A 297 10.75 1.22 6.29
N PHE A 298 10.84 1.73 5.07
CA PHE A 298 10.32 1.09 3.86
C PHE A 298 11.46 0.54 3.00
N GLN A 299 11.51 -0.78 2.82
CA GLN A 299 12.62 -1.41 2.10
C GLN A 299 12.13 -2.32 1.00
N SER A 300 12.54 -2.04 -0.25
CA SER A 300 12.24 -2.89 -1.40
C SER A 300 10.72 -3.12 -1.55
N ILE A 301 10.02 -2.08 -2.00
CA ILE A 301 8.56 -2.09 -2.18
C ILE A 301 8.27 -1.74 -3.63
N ASN A 302 7.48 -2.57 -4.30
CA ASN A 302 7.01 -2.26 -5.64
C ASN A 302 5.60 -1.66 -5.59
N LEU A 303 5.49 -0.33 -5.64
CA LEU A 303 4.19 0.34 -5.71
C LEU A 303 3.63 0.35 -7.14
N SER A 304 4.48 0.19 -8.16
CA SER A 304 4.04 0.17 -9.56
C SER A 304 3.16 -1.02 -9.93
N SER A 305 3.24 -2.11 -9.16
CA SER A 305 2.44 -3.33 -9.38
C SER A 305 0.94 -3.13 -9.13
N PHE A 306 0.54 -2.17 -8.30
CA PHE A 306 -0.87 -1.96 -7.96
C PHE A 306 -1.60 -1.16 -9.06
N THR A 307 -2.85 -1.53 -9.38
CA THR A 307 -3.68 -0.76 -10.33
C THR A 307 -4.09 0.61 -9.79
N GLU A 308 -4.41 0.69 -8.50
CA GLU A 308 -4.81 1.91 -7.80
C GLU A 308 -3.91 2.19 -6.58
N ILE A 309 -3.51 3.45 -6.41
CA ILE A 309 -2.76 3.92 -5.23
C ILE A 309 -3.52 5.08 -4.60
N LYS A 310 -3.85 4.98 -3.32
CA LYS A 310 -4.49 6.03 -2.53
C LYS A 310 -3.62 6.39 -1.34
N ILE A 311 -3.14 7.63 -1.29
CA ILE A 311 -2.32 8.13 -0.18
C ILE A 311 -2.81 9.53 0.12
N PHE A 312 -3.43 9.78 1.28
CA PHE A 312 -3.98 11.10 1.62
C PHE A 312 -4.18 11.29 3.13
N ASP A 313 -4.21 12.55 3.58
CA ASP A 313 -4.38 12.93 4.98
C ASP A 313 -3.37 12.22 5.91
N ASN A 314 -2.09 12.18 5.52
CA ASN A 314 -1.06 11.47 6.27
C ASN A 314 0.04 12.39 6.80
N ILE A 315 0.54 12.06 7.99
CA ILE A 315 1.68 12.73 8.62
C ILE A 315 2.89 11.79 8.57
N PHE A 316 3.85 12.11 7.69
CA PHE A 316 5.08 11.33 7.47
C PHE A 316 6.30 12.05 8.06
N THR A 317 6.48 11.97 9.38
CA THR A 317 7.57 12.66 10.09
C THR A 317 8.94 12.03 9.88
N GLU A 318 9.07 10.70 9.93
CA GLU A 318 10.36 9.98 9.92
C GLU A 318 10.24 8.66 9.13
N ILE A 319 9.92 8.78 7.84
CA ILE A 319 9.98 7.67 6.87
C ILE A 319 11.34 7.66 6.18
N ASP A 320 12.11 6.61 6.41
CA ASP A 320 13.31 6.28 5.65
C ASP A 320 12.99 5.15 4.66
N TYR A 321 13.50 5.26 3.44
CA TYR A 321 13.26 4.24 2.43
C TYR A 321 14.45 3.92 1.54
N THR A 322 14.49 2.66 1.11
CA THR A 322 15.48 2.15 0.14
C THR A 322 14.78 1.27 -0.89
N ASN A 323 15.15 1.41 -2.17
CA ASN A 323 14.66 0.54 -3.25
C ASN A 323 13.12 0.52 -3.42
N ILE A 324 12.46 1.68 -3.33
CA ILE A 324 11.03 1.79 -3.65
C ILE A 324 10.86 2.03 -5.15
N ILE A 325 10.07 1.20 -5.81
CA ILE A 325 9.60 1.43 -7.18
C ILE A 325 8.29 2.19 -7.11
N TRP A 326 8.36 3.51 -7.25
CA TRP A 326 7.19 4.37 -7.28
C TRP A 326 6.38 4.18 -8.55
N SER A 327 5.06 4.29 -8.45
CA SER A 327 4.17 4.25 -9.61
C SER A 327 4.08 5.61 -10.30
N ASP A 328 4.07 5.61 -11.63
CA ASP A 328 3.80 6.81 -12.41
C ASP A 328 2.30 7.20 -12.39
N LYS A 329 1.43 6.30 -11.93
CA LYS A 329 -0.01 6.54 -11.79
C LYS A 329 -0.31 7.71 -10.84
N VAL A 330 -1.50 8.29 -10.99
CA VAL A 330 -1.95 9.38 -10.13
C VAL A 330 -2.38 8.82 -8.78
N VAL A 331 -1.81 9.37 -7.71
CA VAL A 331 -2.27 9.12 -6.33
C VAL A 331 -3.71 9.60 -6.20
N GLY A 332 -4.60 8.66 -5.93
CA GLY A 332 -5.99 8.90 -5.60
C GLY A 332 -6.16 9.37 -4.16
N VAL A 333 -7.34 9.90 -3.88
CA VAL A 333 -7.80 10.26 -2.55
C VAL A 333 -9.09 9.50 -2.26
N GLY A 334 -9.52 9.48 -1.00
CA GLY A 334 -10.78 8.88 -0.58
C GLY A 334 -12.01 9.58 -1.16
N GLN A 335 -13.20 9.16 -0.74
CA GLN A 335 -14.44 9.85 -1.09
C GLN A 335 -14.36 11.31 -0.60
N CYS A 336 -14.66 12.23 -1.51
CA CYS A 336 -14.65 13.67 -1.24
C CYS A 336 -15.97 14.24 -1.75
N ASN A 337 -16.56 15.15 -0.98
CA ASN A 337 -17.85 15.74 -1.31
C ASN A 337 -17.75 16.64 -2.55
N ASN A 338 -16.62 17.32 -2.74
CA ASN A 338 -16.43 18.33 -3.78
C ASN A 338 -15.07 18.17 -4.49
N ASP A 339 -15.00 18.48 -5.78
CA ASP A 339 -13.77 18.38 -6.58
C ASP A 339 -12.62 19.25 -6.08
N THR A 340 -12.90 20.46 -5.56
CA THR A 340 -11.87 21.32 -4.97
C THR A 340 -11.18 20.65 -3.79
N SER A 341 -11.96 20.00 -2.92
CA SER A 341 -11.41 19.27 -1.76
C SER A 341 -10.55 18.09 -2.22
N LYS A 342 -10.98 17.36 -3.24
CA LYS A 342 -10.22 16.27 -3.87
C LYS A 342 -8.87 16.75 -4.40
N LEU A 343 -8.87 17.84 -5.17
CA LEU A 343 -7.65 18.43 -5.72
C LEU A 343 -6.71 18.92 -4.62
N SER A 344 -7.24 19.52 -3.54
CA SER A 344 -6.43 19.99 -2.40
C SER A 344 -5.74 18.84 -1.66
N LYS A 345 -6.45 17.74 -1.44
CA LYS A 345 -5.89 16.54 -0.83
C LYS A 345 -4.83 15.91 -1.73
N GLN A 346 -5.07 15.84 -3.04
CA GLN A 346 -4.06 15.33 -3.98
C GLN A 346 -2.79 16.18 -3.98
N GLN A 347 -2.93 17.51 -3.98
CA GLN A 347 -1.79 18.42 -3.86
C GLN A 347 -1.00 18.14 -2.58
N ASP A 348 -1.70 18.05 -1.44
CA ASP A 348 -1.06 17.81 -0.15
C ASP A 348 -0.35 16.45 -0.08
N SER A 349 -0.96 15.40 -0.64
CA SER A 349 -0.33 14.09 -0.76
C SER A 349 1.01 14.15 -1.51
N TYR A 350 1.07 14.85 -2.65
CA TYR A 350 2.32 15.02 -3.39
C TYR A 350 3.32 15.90 -2.65
N ARG A 351 2.86 16.91 -1.92
CA ARG A 351 3.72 17.74 -1.06
C ARG A 351 4.39 16.89 0.02
N THR A 352 3.62 16.02 0.68
CA THR A 352 4.13 15.09 1.70
C THR A 352 5.10 14.09 1.09
N LEU A 353 4.77 13.46 -0.04
CA LEU A 353 5.65 12.53 -0.74
C LEU A 353 6.95 13.19 -1.24
N LYS A 354 6.87 14.42 -1.74
CA LYS A 354 8.05 15.23 -2.12
C LYS A 354 8.99 15.43 -0.93
N ASN A 355 8.45 15.85 0.22
CA ASN A 355 9.25 16.07 1.42
C ASN A 355 9.92 14.78 1.91
N VAL A 356 9.21 13.65 1.84
CA VAL A 356 9.78 12.33 2.14
C VAL A 356 10.92 11.98 1.17
N ALA A 357 10.75 12.19 -0.13
CA ALA A 357 11.80 11.94 -1.13
C ALA A 357 13.04 12.83 -0.91
N LEU A 358 12.84 14.11 -0.59
CA LEU A 358 13.93 15.04 -0.29
C LEU A 358 14.73 14.61 0.95
N ARG A 359 14.06 14.21 2.03
CA ARG A 359 14.74 13.70 3.24
C ARG A 359 15.57 12.45 2.96
N ASN A 360 15.10 11.59 2.05
CA ASN A 360 15.79 10.37 1.63
C ASN A 360 16.85 10.60 0.54
N ASN A 361 17.18 11.86 0.20
CA ASN A 361 18.11 12.22 -0.88
C ASN A 361 17.73 11.68 -2.27
N ASP A 362 16.46 11.34 -2.49
CA ASP A 362 15.94 10.89 -3.78
C ASP A 362 15.47 12.09 -4.62
N GLN A 363 16.44 12.87 -5.08
CA GLN A 363 16.21 14.06 -5.90
C GLN A 363 15.42 13.74 -7.20
N PRO A 364 15.72 12.66 -7.94
CA PRO A 364 14.97 12.34 -9.15
C PRO A 364 13.48 12.14 -8.91
N GLN A 365 13.11 11.46 -7.83
CA GLN A 365 11.71 11.25 -7.47
C GLN A 365 11.07 12.52 -6.88
N ALA A 366 11.80 13.29 -6.06
CA ALA A 366 11.32 14.54 -5.49
C ALA A 366 10.87 15.53 -6.59
N VAL A 367 11.64 15.65 -7.69
CA VAL A 367 11.28 16.50 -8.83
C VAL A 367 9.98 16.03 -9.51
N LYS A 368 9.77 14.71 -9.63
CA LYS A 368 8.52 14.16 -10.19
C LYS A 368 7.32 14.48 -9.28
N PHE A 369 7.47 14.32 -7.97
CA PHE A 369 6.41 14.65 -7.02
C PHE A 369 6.10 16.14 -6.98
N TYR A 370 7.13 17.00 -7.02
CA TYR A 370 6.96 18.45 -7.13
C TYR A 370 6.17 18.84 -8.39
N ALA A 371 6.50 18.27 -9.55
CA ALA A 371 5.77 18.57 -10.78
C ALA A 371 4.29 18.13 -10.72
N LYS A 372 4.01 17.00 -10.07
CA LYS A 372 2.63 16.54 -9.80
C LYS A 372 1.91 17.48 -8.82
N GLU A 373 2.55 17.86 -7.71
CA GLU A 373 2.05 18.86 -6.74
C GLU A 373 1.64 20.17 -7.45
N MET A 374 2.53 20.73 -8.27
CA MET A 374 2.29 21.97 -9.01
C MET A 374 1.17 21.84 -10.06
N GLU A 375 0.99 20.65 -10.65
CA GLU A 375 -0.14 20.40 -11.56
C GLU A 375 -1.49 20.47 -10.85
N PHE A 376 -1.60 19.86 -9.66
CA PHE A 376 -2.82 19.93 -8.85
C PHE A 376 -3.05 21.34 -8.31
N TYR A 377 -1.99 22.02 -7.87
CA TYR A 377 -2.06 23.42 -7.47
C TYR A 377 -2.57 24.32 -8.59
N ARG A 378 -2.07 24.15 -9.83
CA ARG A 378 -2.58 24.88 -10.99
C ARG A 378 -4.08 24.64 -11.23
N LYS A 379 -4.55 23.41 -11.09
CA LYS A 379 -5.98 23.07 -11.26
C LYS A 379 -6.84 23.77 -10.20
N LEU A 380 -6.38 23.85 -8.95
CA LEU A 380 -7.03 24.59 -7.87
C LEU A 380 -7.12 26.08 -8.15
N VAL A 381 -5.99 26.70 -8.52
CA VAL A 381 -5.92 28.15 -8.81
C VAL A 381 -6.79 28.52 -10.02
N LYS A 382 -6.85 27.66 -11.05
CA LYS A 382 -7.71 27.91 -12.24
C LYS A 382 -9.19 27.97 -11.88
N GLY A 383 -9.65 27.15 -10.92
CA GLY A 383 -11.05 27.07 -10.51
C GLY A 383 -11.50 28.15 -9.54
N ASN A 384 -10.58 28.88 -8.90
CA ASN A 384 -10.90 29.81 -7.83
C ASN A 384 -10.54 31.26 -8.23
N LYS A 385 -11.54 32.16 -8.25
CA LYS A 385 -11.39 33.59 -8.61
C LYS A 385 -10.56 34.40 -7.59
N SER A 386 -10.36 33.90 -6.38
CA SER A 386 -9.62 34.60 -5.31
C SER A 386 -8.12 34.71 -5.58
N TYR A 387 -7.53 33.84 -6.40
CA TYR A 387 -6.09 33.88 -6.68
C TYR A 387 -5.73 34.92 -7.74
N SER A 388 -4.58 35.58 -7.55
CA SER A 388 -4.05 36.59 -8.46
C SER A 388 -3.88 36.07 -9.89
N TRP A 389 -4.14 36.94 -10.87
CA TRP A 389 -3.89 36.64 -12.28
C TRP A 389 -2.41 36.35 -12.56
N SER A 390 -1.49 37.01 -11.84
CA SER A 390 -0.05 36.78 -11.95
C SER A 390 0.34 35.34 -11.60
N ASP A 391 -0.22 34.77 -10.52
CA ASP A 391 0.06 33.39 -10.11
C ASP A 391 -0.43 32.39 -11.16
N ARG A 392 -1.60 32.65 -11.75
CA ARG A 392 -2.16 31.84 -12.83
C ARG A 392 -1.28 31.89 -14.06
N ALA A 393 -0.82 33.07 -14.46
CA ALA A 393 0.06 33.26 -15.60
C ALA A 393 1.38 32.51 -15.38
N THR A 394 1.97 32.62 -14.18
CA THR A 394 3.21 31.94 -13.80
C THR A 394 3.06 30.42 -13.85
N LEU A 395 2.01 29.86 -13.25
CA LEU A 395 1.74 28.42 -13.30
C LEU A 395 1.42 27.92 -14.71
N TRP A 396 0.74 28.74 -15.50
CA TRP A 396 0.46 28.43 -16.90
C TRP A 396 1.75 28.37 -17.72
N PHE A 397 2.60 29.39 -17.57
CA PHE A 397 3.87 29.53 -18.26
C PHE A 397 4.81 28.37 -17.94
N ASN A 398 5.03 28.05 -16.66
CA ASN A 398 5.90 26.94 -16.25
C ASN A 398 5.40 25.58 -16.75
N LYS A 399 4.09 25.30 -16.69
CA LYS A 399 3.55 24.04 -17.22
C LYS A 399 3.72 23.93 -18.74
N ARG A 400 3.50 25.02 -19.49
CA ARG A 400 3.55 25.01 -20.96
C ARG A 400 4.98 24.95 -21.48
N THR A 401 5.88 25.72 -20.88
CA THR A 401 7.27 25.83 -21.34
C THR A 401 8.10 24.63 -20.91
N ASN A 402 8.15 24.28 -19.62
CA ASN A 402 9.09 23.26 -19.12
C ASN A 402 8.45 22.10 -18.32
N ASN A 403 7.12 22.05 -18.23
CA ASN A 403 6.36 21.06 -17.43
C ASN A 403 6.79 21.04 -15.96
N PHE A 404 6.92 22.23 -15.35
CA PHE A 404 7.42 22.43 -13.98
C PHE A 404 8.85 21.88 -13.78
N GLY A 405 9.72 22.10 -14.77
CA GLY A 405 11.14 21.74 -14.73
C GLY A 405 11.47 20.30 -15.14
N LEU A 406 10.48 19.48 -15.52
CA LEU A 406 10.73 18.08 -15.90
C LEU A 406 11.43 17.93 -17.25
N SER A 407 11.18 18.83 -18.19
CA SER A 407 11.58 18.68 -19.59
C SER A 407 12.25 19.93 -20.14
N PHE A 408 13.58 19.86 -20.36
CA PHE A 408 14.37 20.94 -20.99
C PHE A 408 14.21 20.99 -22.52
N TRP A 409 13.81 19.88 -23.14
CA TRP A 409 13.56 19.84 -24.59
C TRP A 409 12.37 20.70 -25.02
N LYS A 410 11.37 20.89 -24.14
CA LYS A 410 10.19 21.70 -24.45
C LYS A 410 10.52 23.20 -24.64
N PRO A 411 11.19 23.89 -23.69
CA PRO A 411 11.54 25.29 -23.90
C PRO A 411 12.53 25.48 -25.05
N LEU A 412 13.46 24.53 -25.26
CA LEU A 412 14.39 24.57 -26.39
C LEU A 412 13.69 24.49 -27.75
N ARG A 413 12.74 23.55 -27.92
CA ARG A 413 11.94 23.47 -29.16
C ARG A 413 11.09 24.71 -29.38
N LEU A 414 10.51 25.24 -28.31
CA LEU A 414 9.71 26.46 -28.38
C LEU A 414 10.57 27.67 -28.76
N LEU A 415 11.80 27.76 -28.23
CA LEU A 415 12.78 28.78 -28.61
C LEU A 415 13.07 28.71 -30.11
N LEU A 416 13.45 27.54 -30.63
CA LEU A 416 13.75 27.36 -32.05
C LEU A 416 12.56 27.71 -32.96
N LEU A 417 11.35 27.26 -32.60
CA LEU A 417 10.15 27.54 -33.38
C LEU A 417 9.79 29.03 -33.37
N LEU A 418 9.80 29.67 -32.21
CA LEU A 418 9.51 31.11 -32.10
C LEU A 418 10.59 31.94 -32.78
N SER A 419 11.85 31.50 -32.76
CA SER A 419 12.93 32.18 -33.49
C SER A 419 12.61 32.27 -34.98
N ILE A 420 12.18 31.16 -35.60
CA ILE A 420 11.80 31.15 -37.02
C ILE A 420 10.61 32.09 -37.29
N VAL A 421 9.58 32.04 -36.43
CA VAL A 421 8.36 32.86 -36.59
C VAL A 421 8.65 34.35 -36.43
N PHE A 422 9.37 34.74 -35.38
CA PHE A 422 9.73 36.15 -35.15
C PHE A 422 10.72 36.64 -36.19
N TYR A 423 11.68 35.81 -36.60
CA TYR A 423 12.59 36.15 -37.68
C TYR A 423 11.84 36.44 -38.98
N PHE A 424 10.84 35.62 -39.31
CA PHE A 424 9.96 35.88 -40.46
C PHE A 424 9.22 37.23 -40.33
N PHE A 425 8.67 37.57 -39.16
CA PHE A 425 8.04 38.87 -38.95
C PHE A 425 9.00 40.05 -39.08
N VAL A 426 10.24 39.91 -38.59
CA VAL A 426 11.29 40.91 -38.80
C VAL A 426 11.57 41.04 -40.30
N LEU A 427 11.75 39.94 -41.03
CA LEU A 427 11.95 39.95 -42.49
C LEU A 427 10.81 40.61 -43.27
N CYS A 428 9.56 40.30 -42.95
CA CYS A 428 8.39 40.95 -43.59
C CYS A 428 8.27 42.44 -43.26
N SER A 429 8.88 42.89 -42.16
CA SER A 429 8.85 44.28 -41.73
C SER A 429 9.95 45.13 -42.36
N PHE A 430 10.90 44.54 -43.10
CA PHE A 430 11.95 45.30 -43.79
C PHE A 430 11.39 46.22 -44.87
N LEU A 431 11.99 47.40 -45.00
CA LEU A 431 11.58 48.42 -45.96
C LEU A 431 11.80 47.99 -47.42
N ASP A 432 12.82 47.18 -47.68
CA ASP A 432 13.21 46.72 -49.03
C ASP A 432 12.47 45.46 -49.50
N GLY A 433 11.57 44.92 -48.67
CA GLY A 433 10.89 43.66 -48.94
C GLY A 433 11.73 42.41 -48.63
N TYR A 434 11.12 41.25 -48.86
CA TYR A 434 11.68 39.95 -48.50
C TYR A 434 12.79 39.50 -49.47
N ASN A 435 14.00 39.24 -48.96
CA ASN A 435 15.08 38.58 -49.70
C ASN A 435 15.47 37.26 -49.01
N SER A 436 15.46 36.17 -49.78
CA SER A 436 15.76 34.82 -49.27
C SER A 436 17.20 34.69 -48.75
N ASN A 437 18.13 35.51 -49.22
CA ASN A 437 19.53 35.50 -48.76
C ASN A 437 19.66 35.89 -47.28
N TYR A 438 18.70 36.63 -46.73
CA TYR A 438 18.72 37.01 -45.32
C TYR A 438 18.53 35.83 -44.38
N TRP A 439 17.99 34.68 -44.81
CA TRP A 439 17.85 33.51 -43.93
C TRP A 439 19.16 32.98 -43.34
N ARG A 440 20.31 33.32 -43.91
CA ARG A 440 21.63 32.98 -43.36
C ARG A 440 21.85 33.57 -41.96
N ASN A 441 21.21 34.69 -41.64
CA ASN A 441 21.40 35.42 -40.38
C ASN A 441 20.52 34.91 -39.24
N ILE A 442 19.75 33.84 -39.44
CA ILE A 442 18.88 33.27 -38.39
C ILE A 442 19.66 32.80 -37.15
N PHE A 443 20.88 32.31 -37.33
CA PHE A 443 21.73 31.90 -36.22
C PHE A 443 22.27 33.09 -35.41
N GLU A 444 22.46 34.23 -36.07
CA GLU A 444 22.81 35.48 -35.39
C GLU A 444 21.60 36.04 -34.63
N PHE A 445 20.38 35.92 -35.18
CA PHE A 445 19.14 36.28 -34.48
C PHE A 445 18.89 35.48 -33.20
N LEU A 446 19.30 34.20 -33.18
CA LEU A 446 19.28 33.31 -32.00
C LEU A 446 20.31 33.65 -30.91
N ASN A 447 21.17 34.63 -31.15
CA ASN A 447 22.08 35.13 -30.13
C ASN A 447 21.42 36.33 -29.42
N PRO A 448 21.10 36.27 -28.13
CA PRO A 448 20.45 37.37 -27.42
C PRO A 448 21.29 38.67 -27.37
N THR A 449 22.57 38.59 -27.71
CA THR A 449 23.52 39.72 -27.73
C THR A 449 23.85 40.23 -29.13
N HIS A 450 23.13 39.78 -30.16
CA HIS A 450 23.37 40.23 -31.53
C HIS A 450 23.15 41.75 -31.68
N LYS A 451 23.89 42.35 -32.62
CA LYS A 451 23.76 43.77 -32.94
C LYS A 451 22.41 44.03 -33.58
N MET A 452 21.76 45.15 -33.27
CA MET A 452 20.46 45.53 -33.84
C MET A 452 20.43 45.47 -35.37
N LEU A 453 21.53 45.83 -36.03
CA LEU A 453 21.64 45.91 -37.49
C LEU A 453 22.34 44.69 -38.11
N PHE A 454 22.10 43.49 -37.59
CA PHE A 454 22.79 42.27 -38.03
C PHE A 454 22.40 41.77 -39.43
N ILE A 455 21.23 42.18 -39.94
CA ILE A 455 20.76 41.77 -41.28
C ILE A 455 21.23 42.74 -42.37
N ASN A 456 21.07 44.04 -42.12
CA ASN A 456 21.45 45.13 -43.00
C ASN A 456 21.47 46.45 -42.20
N GLU A 457 22.43 47.33 -42.46
CA GLU A 457 22.71 48.54 -41.67
C GLU A 457 21.71 49.69 -41.90
N TYR A 458 20.97 49.72 -43.02
CA TYR A 458 20.23 50.91 -43.43
C TYR A 458 18.71 50.76 -43.64
N HIS A 459 18.14 49.56 -43.41
CA HIS A 459 16.78 49.22 -43.91
C HIS A 459 15.78 48.72 -42.85
N TRP A 460 16.04 48.98 -41.57
CA TRP A 460 15.15 48.58 -40.49
C TRP A 460 13.97 49.55 -40.33
N SER A 461 12.76 49.01 -40.31
CA SER A 461 11.55 49.77 -39.95
C SER A 461 11.31 49.76 -38.44
N GLY A 462 10.48 50.69 -37.93
CA GLY A 462 10.01 50.69 -36.54
C GLY A 462 9.40 49.35 -36.11
N TRP A 463 8.70 48.66 -37.02
CA TRP A 463 8.15 47.33 -36.78
C TRP A 463 9.22 46.24 -36.68
N SER A 464 10.29 46.35 -37.46
CA SER A 464 11.44 45.42 -37.38
C SER A 464 12.08 45.50 -35.99
N TYR A 465 12.31 46.73 -35.49
CA TYR A 465 12.82 46.96 -34.14
C TYR A 465 11.88 46.41 -33.04
N PHE A 466 10.57 46.61 -33.20
CA PHE A 466 9.59 46.12 -32.25
C PHE A 466 9.60 44.58 -32.14
N TRP A 467 9.59 43.88 -33.28
CA TRP A 467 9.59 42.41 -33.31
C TRP A 467 10.89 41.81 -32.76
N ASP A 468 12.04 42.40 -33.10
CA ASP A 468 13.34 41.99 -32.54
C ASP A 468 13.38 42.17 -31.02
N PHE A 469 13.02 43.36 -30.53
CA PHE A 469 13.02 43.65 -29.10
C PHE A 469 12.07 42.72 -28.31
N LEU A 470 10.86 42.51 -28.82
CA LEU A 470 9.90 41.59 -28.21
C LEU A 470 10.43 40.15 -28.18
N PHE A 471 11.08 39.70 -29.26
CA PHE A 471 11.68 38.38 -29.32
C PHE A 471 12.80 38.21 -28.28
N ARG A 472 13.69 39.20 -28.10
CA ARG A 472 14.76 39.15 -27.08
C ARG A 472 14.22 38.92 -25.66
N ILE A 473 13.09 39.54 -25.32
CA ILE A 473 12.43 39.32 -24.02
C ILE A 473 11.97 37.86 -23.90
N ILE A 474 11.31 37.33 -24.94
CA ILE A 474 10.81 35.95 -24.97
C ILE A 474 11.96 34.94 -24.95
N GLU A 475 13.01 35.20 -25.73
CA GLU A 475 14.23 34.41 -25.80
C GLU A 475 14.90 34.30 -24.43
N GLY A 476 15.12 35.43 -23.74
CA GLY A 476 15.70 35.43 -22.39
C GLY A 476 14.90 34.58 -21.41
N LEU A 477 13.56 34.66 -21.46
CA LEU A 477 12.69 33.81 -20.64
C LEU A 477 12.82 32.32 -20.99
N LEU A 478 12.90 31.96 -22.28
CA LEU A 478 13.02 30.56 -22.71
C LEU A 478 14.40 29.96 -22.44
N ILE A 479 15.46 30.76 -22.56
CA ILE A 479 16.82 30.38 -22.14
C ILE A 479 16.82 30.10 -20.63
N TYR A 480 16.26 31.00 -19.83
CA TYR A 480 16.12 30.80 -18.39
C TYR A 480 15.35 29.51 -18.05
N GLN A 481 14.22 29.27 -18.70
CA GLN A 481 13.42 28.05 -18.52
C GLN A 481 14.18 26.78 -18.92
N THR A 482 15.03 26.87 -19.96
CA THR A 482 15.90 25.77 -20.39
C THR A 482 16.96 25.46 -19.34
N ILE A 483 17.66 26.48 -18.83
CA ILE A 483 18.66 26.32 -17.76
C ILE A 483 18.02 25.72 -16.51
N GLN A 484 16.85 26.22 -16.11
CA GLN A 484 16.14 25.72 -14.94
C GLN A 484 15.78 24.24 -15.07
N ALA A 485 15.26 23.81 -16.23
CA ALA A 485 14.89 22.42 -16.48
C ALA A 485 16.11 21.50 -16.67
N PHE A 486 17.23 22.02 -17.19
CA PHE A 486 18.49 21.29 -17.30
C PHE A 486 19.07 20.99 -15.92
N ARG A 487 19.00 21.97 -14.99
CA ARG A 487 19.48 21.86 -13.61
C ARG A 487 18.53 21.12 -12.66
N LYS A 488 17.49 20.45 -13.15
CA LYS A 488 16.39 19.90 -12.34
C LYS A 488 16.81 19.02 -11.16
N TYR A 489 17.91 18.27 -11.25
CA TYR A 489 18.41 17.41 -10.16
C TYR A 489 19.35 18.11 -9.18
N SER A 490 19.81 19.32 -9.51
CA SER A 490 20.68 20.16 -8.68
C SER A 490 19.94 21.33 -8.02
N LYS A 491 18.67 21.52 -8.41
CA LYS A 491 17.86 22.65 -7.94
C LYS A 491 17.36 22.34 -6.52
N LYS A 492 17.47 23.33 -5.64
CA LYS A 492 16.82 23.29 -4.32
C LYS A 492 15.30 23.41 -4.52
N LEU A 493 14.57 22.37 -4.13
CA LEU A 493 13.11 22.24 -4.26
C LEU A 493 12.35 22.80 -3.06
#